data_AF-A0A372R638-F1
#
_entry.id   AF-A0A372R638-F1
#
_cell.length_a   1.000
_cell.length_b   1.000
_cell.length_c   1.000
_cell.angle_alpha   90.00
_cell.angle_beta   90.00
_cell.angle_gamma   90.00
#
_symmetry.space_group_name_H-M   'P 1'
#
loop_
_entity.id
_entity.type
_entity.pdbx_description
1 polymer ?
#
loop_
_entity_poly.entity_id
_entity_poly.type
_entity_poly.pdbx_seq_one_letter_code
_entity_poly.pdbx_strand_id
1 'polypeptide(L)'
;MEKIPPEIFLEICIHLYVKDLYTLTLVCKLYRKILWTKAVSIQKVWTCSRVLSFDPILPYPSLPPSKFMSEQEYIWFTLLADKCSICKIKIEKKDLFGCRYWEFSRFCCKECIERKTVSISYIKMTMPNLPKELLECLPYHKRDEKLYWSDDLHSIKTKYYSFENKQERDNWVKEKKEEVNEFMDEIYKYKWQDQYVYFFPYAFNVN
;
A
#
# COMPACT_ATOMS: atom_id res chain seq x y z
N MET A 1 13.61 -16.17 -34.42
CA MET A 1 13.03 -15.00 -33.74
C MET A 1 14.15 -14.34 -32.96
N GLU A 2 14.68 -13.23 -33.46
CA GLU A 2 15.64 -12.42 -32.73
C GLU A 2 15.01 -11.95 -31.42
N LYS A 3 15.74 -12.15 -30.31
CA LYS A 3 15.30 -11.67 -29.01
C LYS A 3 15.64 -10.19 -28.95
N ILE A 4 14.63 -9.34 -28.75
CA ILE A 4 14.83 -7.92 -28.45
C ILE A 4 15.80 -7.83 -27.27
N PRO A 5 16.91 -7.06 -27.38
CA PRO A 5 17.82 -6.86 -26.26
C PRO A 5 17.08 -6.28 -25.05
N PRO A 6 17.41 -6.68 -23.81
CA PRO A 6 16.73 -6.19 -22.61
C PRO A 6 16.67 -4.66 -22.53
N GLU A 7 17.72 -3.97 -22.96
CA GLU A 7 17.83 -2.51 -22.96
C GLU A 7 16.79 -1.89 -23.89
N ILE A 8 16.70 -2.37 -25.13
CA ILE A 8 15.70 -1.91 -26.11
C ILE A 8 14.29 -2.23 -25.63
N PHE A 9 14.09 -3.40 -25.02
CA PHE A 9 12.81 -3.76 -24.43
C PHE A 9 12.39 -2.77 -23.33
N LEU A 10 13.30 -2.36 -22.45
CA LEU A 10 13.01 -1.38 -21.40
C LEU A 10 12.75 0.03 -21.96
N GLU A 11 13.48 0.45 -22.99
CA GLU A 11 13.22 1.72 -23.70
C GLU A 11 11.85 1.74 -24.40
N ILE A 12 11.34 0.59 -24.87
CA ILE A 12 9.95 0.52 -25.32
C ILE A 12 8.99 0.67 -24.13
N CYS A 13 9.29 0.01 -23.00
CA CYS A 13 8.40 -0.02 -21.85
C CYS A 13 8.20 1.35 -21.17
N ILE A 14 9.19 2.25 -21.22
CA ILE A 14 9.03 3.60 -20.61
C ILE A 14 7.94 4.44 -21.29
N HIS A 15 7.52 4.07 -22.50
CA HIS A 15 6.50 4.75 -23.28
C HIS A 15 5.12 4.08 -23.21
N LEU A 16 4.97 3.04 -22.38
CA LEU A 16 3.71 2.33 -22.24
C LEU A 16 2.88 2.90 -21.09
N TYR A 17 1.57 3.04 -21.31
CA TYR A 17 0.63 3.36 -20.23
C TYR A 17 0.54 2.19 -19.24
N VAL A 18 0.09 2.48 -18.02
CA VAL A 18 0.02 1.52 -16.92
C VAL A 18 -0.71 0.23 -17.30
N LYS A 19 -1.86 0.33 -18.01
CA LYS A 19 -2.66 -0.84 -18.42
C LYS A 19 -1.89 -1.75 -19.37
N ASP A 20 -1.16 -1.17 -20.33
CA ASP A 20 -0.39 -1.92 -21.33
C ASP A 20 0.83 -2.57 -20.71
N LEU A 21 1.57 -1.80 -19.89
CA LEU A 21 2.74 -2.30 -19.17
C LEU A 21 2.35 -3.45 -18.23
N TYR A 22 1.23 -3.31 -17.51
CA TYR A 22 0.72 -4.37 -16.66
C TYR A 22 0.29 -5.60 -17.46
N THR A 23 -0.39 -5.42 -18.61
CA THR A 23 -0.80 -6.52 -19.49
C THR A 23 0.41 -7.32 -19.98
N LEU A 24 1.54 -6.67 -20.30
CA LEU A 24 2.79 -7.36 -20.67
C LEU A 24 3.27 -8.33 -19.58
N THR A 25 3.06 -7.99 -18.30
CA THR A 25 3.41 -8.87 -17.17
C THR A 25 2.51 -10.10 -17.04
N LEU A 26 1.36 -10.11 -17.71
CA LEU A 26 0.40 -11.21 -17.70
C LEU A 26 0.60 -12.16 -18.87
N VAL A 27 0.99 -11.64 -20.04
CA VAL A 27 1.11 -12.44 -21.27
C VAL A 27 2.40 -13.27 -21.35
N CYS A 28 3.48 -12.86 -20.64
CA CYS A 28 4.78 -13.52 -20.74
C CYS A 28 5.49 -13.64 -19.38
N LYS A 29 5.87 -14.87 -19.00
CA LYS A 29 6.61 -15.14 -17.75
C LYS A 29 7.97 -14.44 -17.70
N LEU A 30 8.65 -14.30 -18.85
CA LEU A 30 9.92 -13.57 -18.92
C LEU A 30 9.72 -12.08 -18.66
N TYR A 31 8.74 -11.45 -19.32
CA TYR A 31 8.43 -10.03 -19.09
C TYR A 31 7.95 -9.79 -17.67
N ARG A 32 7.14 -10.69 -17.11
CA ARG A 32 6.78 -10.66 -15.69
C ARG A 32 8.02 -10.68 -14.82
N LYS A 33 8.96 -11.59 -15.06
CA LYS A 33 10.19 -11.70 -14.28
C LYS A 33 11.02 -10.41 -14.34
N ILE A 34 11.12 -9.77 -15.50
CA ILE A 34 11.89 -8.53 -15.71
C ILE A 34 11.18 -7.33 -15.06
N LEU A 35 9.92 -7.10 -15.44
CA LEU A 35 9.14 -5.92 -15.07
C LEU A 35 8.72 -5.93 -13.60
N TRP A 36 8.70 -7.07 -12.93
CA TRP A 36 8.33 -7.17 -11.51
C TRP A 36 9.53 -7.17 -10.54
N THR A 37 10.73 -6.84 -11.02
CA THR A 37 11.89 -6.67 -10.13
C THR A 37 11.86 -5.30 -9.43
N LYS A 38 12.51 -5.23 -8.25
CA LYS A 38 12.70 -3.98 -7.49
C LYS A 38 13.96 -3.22 -7.89
N ALA A 39 14.53 -3.52 -9.06
CA ALA A 39 15.71 -2.83 -9.58
C ALA A 39 15.39 -1.37 -9.94
N VAL A 40 16.35 -0.46 -9.71
CA VAL A 40 16.16 1.00 -9.92
C VAL A 40 15.72 1.32 -11.35
N SER A 41 16.30 0.67 -12.36
CA SER A 41 15.90 0.87 -13.76
C SER A 41 14.44 0.50 -14.00
N ILE A 42 13.96 -0.58 -13.38
CA ILE A 42 12.58 -1.04 -13.51
C ILE A 42 11.62 -0.13 -12.74
N GLN A 43 12.00 0.35 -11.55
CA GLN A 43 11.21 1.36 -10.84
C GLN A 43 10.99 2.60 -11.71
N LYS A 44 12.04 3.07 -12.40
CA LYS A 44 11.96 4.19 -13.35
C LYS A 44 10.97 3.91 -14.48
N VAL A 45 10.96 2.70 -15.06
CA VAL A 45 9.97 2.31 -16.09
C VAL A 45 8.54 2.47 -15.57
N TRP A 46 8.25 1.96 -14.37
CA TRP A 46 6.92 2.08 -13.78
C TRP A 46 6.55 3.52 -13.40
N THR A 47 7.50 4.32 -12.90
CA THR A 47 7.27 5.76 -12.66
C THR A 47 6.93 6.49 -13.96
N CYS A 48 7.68 6.26 -15.05
CA CYS A 48 7.38 6.84 -16.36
C CYS A 48 5.98 6.46 -16.83
N SER A 49 5.65 5.16 -16.76
CA SER A 49 4.34 4.63 -17.13
C SER A 49 3.20 5.28 -16.34
N ARG A 50 3.37 5.44 -15.01
CA ARG A 50 2.40 6.10 -14.13
C ARG A 50 2.18 7.57 -14.49
N VAL A 51 3.26 8.32 -14.68
CA VAL A 51 3.19 9.75 -15.04
C VAL A 51 2.55 9.94 -16.41
N LEU A 52 2.85 9.07 -17.38
CA LEU A 52 2.20 9.09 -18.70
C LEU A 52 0.69 8.86 -18.60
N SER A 53 0.22 8.06 -17.63
CA SER A 53 -1.20 7.78 -17.41
C SER A 53 -1.97 8.88 -16.66
N PHE A 54 -1.35 10.01 -16.33
CA PHE A 54 -2.04 11.11 -15.64
C PHE A 54 -3.10 11.78 -16.52
N ASP A 55 -4.26 12.04 -15.92
CA ASP A 55 -5.25 12.94 -16.51
C ASP A 55 -4.68 14.38 -16.52
N PRO A 56 -4.79 15.13 -17.63
CA PRO A 56 -4.24 16.49 -17.74
C PRO A 56 -4.85 17.49 -16.75
N ILE A 57 -6.11 17.27 -16.34
CA ILE A 57 -6.85 18.13 -15.43
C ILE A 57 -6.64 17.68 -13.99
N LEU A 58 -6.59 16.36 -13.75
CA LEU A 58 -6.44 15.79 -12.41
C LEU A 58 -5.41 14.65 -12.37
N PRO A 59 -4.10 14.98 -12.30
CA PRO A 59 -3.04 13.99 -12.22
C PRO A 59 -3.18 13.09 -11.00
N TYR A 60 -3.24 11.77 -11.23
CA TYR A 60 -3.44 10.80 -10.15
C TYR A 60 -2.87 9.41 -10.49
N PRO A 61 -2.25 8.70 -9.52
CA PRO A 61 -1.79 9.22 -8.23
C PRO A 61 -0.53 10.06 -8.41
N SER A 62 -0.51 11.26 -7.81
CA SER A 62 0.54 12.26 -8.04
C SER A 62 1.74 12.09 -7.10
N LEU A 63 1.53 11.56 -5.91
CA LEU A 63 2.60 11.30 -4.95
C LEU A 63 3.49 10.13 -5.41
N PRO A 64 4.77 10.11 -5.00
CA PRO A 64 5.63 8.93 -5.16
C PRO A 64 5.10 7.75 -4.34
N PRO A 65 5.60 6.52 -4.55
CA PRO A 65 5.27 5.39 -3.69
C PRO A 65 5.87 5.60 -2.30
N SER A 66 5.25 5.00 -1.28
CA SER A 66 5.81 5.07 0.06
C SER A 66 7.10 4.29 0.18
N LYS A 67 7.90 4.59 1.22
CA LYS A 67 9.17 3.86 1.47
C LYS A 67 8.99 2.34 1.63
N PHE A 68 7.76 1.89 1.86
CA PHE A 68 7.39 0.49 2.06
C PHE A 68 6.79 -0.18 0.81
N MET A 69 6.64 0.55 -0.28
CA MET A 69 6.11 0.04 -1.55
C MET A 69 7.08 0.34 -2.71
N SER A 70 7.20 -0.62 -3.61
CA SER A 70 7.71 -0.38 -4.96
C SER A 70 6.65 0.33 -5.81
N GLU A 71 7.07 0.90 -6.95
CA GLU A 71 6.13 1.52 -7.88
C GLU A 71 5.11 0.54 -8.42
N GLN A 72 5.48 -0.72 -8.65
CA GLN A 72 4.53 -1.74 -9.07
C GLN A 72 3.44 -1.98 -8.02
N GLU A 73 3.84 -2.08 -6.75
CA GLU A 73 2.92 -2.26 -5.63
C GLU A 73 2.01 -1.04 -5.49
N TYR A 74 2.56 0.17 -5.62
CA TYR A 74 1.81 1.43 -5.55
C TYR A 74 0.81 1.60 -6.70
N ILE A 75 1.24 1.38 -7.94
CA ILE A 75 0.40 1.44 -9.13
C ILE A 75 -0.71 0.38 -9.05
N TRP A 76 -0.36 -0.84 -8.64
CA TRP A 76 -1.37 -1.87 -8.45
C TRP A 76 -2.40 -1.43 -7.41
N PHE A 77 -1.93 -0.94 -6.27
CA PHE A 77 -2.76 -0.52 -5.15
C PHE A 77 -3.70 0.66 -5.48
N THR A 78 -3.26 1.60 -6.32
CA THR A 78 -3.98 2.86 -6.62
C THR A 78 -4.79 2.86 -7.91
N LEU A 79 -4.35 2.12 -8.93
CA LEU A 79 -4.89 2.20 -10.29
C LEU A 79 -5.48 0.87 -10.82
N LEU A 80 -4.96 -0.28 -10.38
CA LEU A 80 -5.28 -1.57 -10.99
C LEU A 80 -6.09 -2.51 -10.09
N ALA A 81 -6.04 -2.34 -8.78
CA ALA A 81 -6.73 -3.20 -7.84
C ALA A 81 -8.26 -3.06 -8.00
N ASP A 82 -8.91 -4.14 -8.45
CA ASP A 82 -10.36 -4.24 -8.59
C ASP A 82 -10.96 -5.38 -7.76
N LYS A 83 -10.14 -6.11 -7.02
CA LYS A 83 -10.53 -7.25 -6.19
C LYS A 83 -9.93 -7.14 -4.80
N CYS A 84 -10.73 -7.49 -3.79
CA CYS A 84 -10.27 -7.57 -2.41
C CYS A 84 -9.05 -8.49 -2.30
N SER A 85 -7.95 -8.00 -1.72
CA SER A 85 -6.71 -8.78 -1.54
C SER A 85 -6.89 -10.02 -0.66
N ILE A 86 -7.95 -10.08 0.16
CA ILE A 86 -8.25 -11.19 1.07
C ILE A 86 -9.24 -12.18 0.43
N CYS A 87 -10.50 -11.77 0.23
CA CYS A 87 -11.55 -12.68 -0.27
C CYS A 87 -11.56 -12.83 -1.80
N LYS A 88 -10.77 -12.04 -2.53
CA LYS A 88 -10.66 -12.06 -4.00
C LYS A 88 -11.94 -11.69 -4.77
N ILE A 89 -12.99 -11.27 -4.06
CA ILE A 89 -14.24 -10.77 -4.64
C ILE A 89 -13.98 -9.39 -5.28
N LYS A 90 -14.58 -9.16 -6.44
CA LYS A 90 -14.51 -7.89 -7.18
C LYS A 90 -15.19 -6.78 -6.39
N ILE A 91 -14.56 -5.62 -6.34
CA ILE A 91 -15.08 -4.41 -5.72
C ILE A 91 -15.67 -3.51 -6.81
N GLU A 92 -16.84 -2.94 -6.57
CA GLU A 92 -17.47 -2.03 -7.51
C GLU A 92 -16.63 -0.76 -7.70
N LYS A 93 -16.64 -0.18 -8.90
CA LYS A 93 -15.84 1.01 -9.24
C LYS A 93 -16.05 2.17 -8.24
N LYS A 94 -17.29 2.38 -7.79
CA LYS A 94 -17.67 3.44 -6.84
C LYS A 94 -17.03 3.26 -5.45
N ASP A 95 -16.67 2.03 -5.08
CA ASP A 95 -16.19 1.68 -3.74
C ASP A 95 -14.65 1.52 -3.67
N LEU A 96 -13.93 1.64 -4.80
CA LEU A 96 -12.49 1.41 -4.88
C LEU A 96 -11.69 2.31 -3.92
N PHE A 97 -12.08 3.58 -3.78
CA PHE A 97 -11.43 4.52 -2.85
C PHE A 97 -11.65 4.10 -1.39
N GLY A 98 -12.87 3.73 -1.02
CA GLY A 98 -13.21 3.29 0.34
C GLY A 98 -12.56 1.97 0.74
N CYS A 99 -12.02 1.21 -0.21
CA CYS A 99 -11.37 -0.07 0.01
C CYS A 99 -9.84 0.01 0.12
N ARG A 100 -9.25 1.21 0.09
CA ARG A 100 -7.80 1.43 0.21
C ARG A 100 -7.42 1.81 1.63
N TYR A 101 -6.85 0.84 2.34
CA TYR A 101 -6.34 1.03 3.70
C TYR A 101 -4.83 1.23 3.65
N TRP A 102 -4.43 2.48 3.44
CA TRP A 102 -3.03 2.91 3.32
C TRP A 102 -2.17 2.50 4.52
N GLU A 103 -2.69 2.69 5.74
CA GLU A 103 -2.05 2.29 7.00
C GLU A 103 -1.62 0.83 7.04
N PHE A 104 -2.34 -0.04 6.33
CA PHE A 104 -2.08 -1.47 6.29
C PHE A 104 -1.47 -1.90 4.95
N SER A 105 -1.34 -0.99 3.99
CA SER A 105 -0.93 -1.32 2.62
C SER A 105 -1.82 -2.42 2.04
N ARG A 106 -3.14 -2.34 2.27
CA ARG A 106 -4.13 -3.36 1.84
C ARG A 106 -5.32 -2.76 1.11
N PHE A 107 -5.58 -3.32 -0.07
CA PHE A 107 -6.82 -3.10 -0.81
C PHE A 107 -7.79 -4.22 -0.43
N CYS A 108 -8.83 -3.94 0.35
CA CYS A 108 -9.76 -4.97 0.81
C CYS A 108 -11.18 -4.43 1.03
N CYS A 109 -12.19 -5.31 0.97
CA CYS A 109 -13.57 -4.90 1.20
C CYS A 109 -13.84 -4.65 2.69
N LYS A 110 -14.95 -3.95 2.97
CA LYS A 110 -15.41 -3.59 4.33
C LYS A 110 -15.47 -4.80 5.28
N GLU A 111 -16.06 -5.90 4.85
CA GLU A 111 -16.16 -7.12 5.68
C GLU A 111 -14.78 -7.69 6.04
N CYS A 112 -13.85 -7.66 5.08
CA CYS A 112 -12.50 -8.18 5.30
C CYS A 112 -11.69 -7.31 6.24
N ILE A 113 -11.81 -5.97 6.15
CA ILE A 113 -11.11 -5.07 7.09
C ILE A 113 -11.66 -5.22 8.50
N GLU A 114 -12.99 -5.34 8.66
CA GLU A 114 -13.63 -5.51 9.97
C GLU A 114 -13.20 -6.82 10.63
N ARG A 115 -13.06 -7.90 9.85
CA ARG A 115 -12.55 -9.18 10.35
C ARG A 115 -11.05 -9.18 10.68
N LYS A 116 -10.26 -8.38 9.97
CA LYS A 116 -8.79 -8.38 10.08
C LYS A 116 -8.23 -7.28 10.99
N THR A 117 -9.09 -6.47 11.58
CA THR A 117 -8.68 -5.45 12.52
C THR A 117 -9.30 -5.68 13.90
N VAL A 118 -8.63 -5.14 14.91
CA VAL A 118 -9.09 -5.12 16.29
C VAL A 118 -9.10 -3.70 16.81
N SER A 119 -10.13 -3.35 17.57
CA SER A 119 -10.29 -2.02 18.10
C SER A 119 -9.57 -1.84 19.43
N ILE A 120 -9.19 -0.60 19.75
CA ILE A 120 -8.54 -0.30 21.03
C ILE A 120 -9.39 -0.72 22.23
N SER A 121 -10.72 -0.59 22.14
CA SER A 121 -11.64 -1.04 23.19
C SER A 121 -11.60 -2.56 23.37
N TYR A 122 -11.60 -3.32 22.27
CA TYR A 122 -11.46 -4.78 22.30
C TYR A 122 -10.11 -5.22 22.89
N ILE A 123 -9.02 -4.56 22.52
CA ILE A 123 -7.68 -4.84 23.06
C ILE A 123 -7.63 -4.59 24.57
N LYS A 124 -8.17 -3.46 25.05
CA LYS A 124 -8.21 -3.15 26.48
C LYS A 124 -9.00 -4.20 27.29
N MET A 125 -10.09 -4.71 26.71
CA MET A 125 -10.93 -5.73 27.34
C MET A 125 -10.26 -7.11 27.36
N THR A 126 -9.63 -7.53 26.26
CA THR A 126 -9.10 -8.89 26.09
C THR A 126 -7.62 -9.04 26.47
N MET A 127 -6.87 -7.94 26.49
CA MET A 127 -5.43 -7.91 26.77
C MET A 127 -5.09 -6.76 27.74
N PRO A 128 -5.62 -6.76 28.98
CA PRO A 128 -5.45 -5.65 29.92
C PRO A 128 -3.99 -5.39 30.32
N ASN A 129 -3.14 -6.41 30.24
CA ASN A 129 -1.71 -6.33 30.59
C ASN A 129 -0.81 -5.94 29.41
N LEU A 130 -1.37 -5.60 28.25
CA LEU A 130 -0.59 -5.17 27.10
C LEU A 130 0.04 -3.79 27.39
N PRO A 131 1.36 -3.63 27.26
CA PRO A 131 2.00 -2.32 27.40
C PRO A 131 1.39 -1.30 26.44
N LYS A 132 0.91 -0.17 26.98
CA LYS A 132 0.23 0.87 26.18
C LYS A 132 1.11 1.40 25.05
N GLU A 133 2.40 1.53 25.31
CA GLU A 133 3.43 1.97 24.36
C GLU A 133 3.53 1.08 23.11
N LEU A 134 3.12 -0.18 23.20
CA LEU A 134 3.18 -1.10 22.07
C LEU A 134 2.16 -0.74 20.99
N LEU A 135 1.02 -0.15 21.36
CA LEU A 135 0.01 0.31 20.41
C LEU A 135 0.48 1.54 19.63
N GLU A 136 1.39 2.33 20.20
CA GLU A 136 2.04 3.46 19.50
C GLU A 136 3.09 2.98 18.49
N CYS A 137 3.50 1.71 18.56
CA CYS A 137 4.41 1.08 17.62
C CYS A 137 3.68 0.44 16.43
N LEU A 138 2.37 0.68 16.27
CA LEU A 138 1.56 0.13 15.18
C LEU A 138 0.85 1.23 14.38
N PRO A 139 0.83 1.11 13.04
CA PRO A 139 -0.09 1.87 12.21
C PRO A 139 -1.54 1.59 12.61
N TYR A 140 -2.41 2.59 12.48
CA TYR A 140 -3.81 2.45 12.86
C TYR A 140 -4.76 3.13 11.88
N HIS A 141 -5.85 2.44 11.56
CA HIS A 141 -6.95 3.06 10.85
C HIS A 141 -7.82 3.84 11.85
N LYS A 142 -7.98 5.15 11.62
CA LYS A 142 -8.84 6.00 12.45
C LYS A 142 -10.26 6.01 11.88
N ARG A 143 -11.20 5.47 12.67
CA ARG A 143 -12.64 5.66 12.52
C ARG A 143 -13.13 6.37 13.78
N ASP A 144 -14.18 5.87 14.44
CA ASP A 144 -14.62 6.34 15.75
C ASP A 144 -13.51 6.13 16.78
N GLU A 145 -12.91 4.93 16.77
CA GLU A 145 -11.72 4.59 17.53
C GLU A 145 -10.54 4.17 16.62
N LYS A 146 -9.37 3.89 17.22
CA LYS A 146 -8.22 3.35 16.50
C LYS A 146 -8.42 1.85 16.29
N LEU A 147 -8.28 1.41 15.05
CA LEU A 147 -8.28 0.02 14.64
C LEU A 147 -6.86 -0.39 14.23
N TYR A 148 -6.41 -1.56 14.69
CA TYR A 148 -5.08 -2.11 14.40
C TYR A 148 -5.22 -3.40 13.62
N TRP A 149 -4.28 -3.68 12.71
CA TRP A 149 -4.26 -4.96 12.01
C TRP A 149 -3.92 -6.09 12.98
N SER A 150 -4.76 -7.13 13.03
CA SER A 150 -4.64 -8.19 14.05
C SER A 150 -3.32 -8.96 13.94
N ASP A 151 -2.87 -9.24 12.70
CA ASP A 151 -1.64 -10.00 12.47
C ASP A 151 -0.40 -9.17 12.87
N ASP A 152 -0.45 -7.85 12.70
CA ASP A 152 0.65 -6.94 13.06
C ASP A 152 0.73 -6.77 14.57
N LEU A 153 -0.43 -6.66 15.24
CA LEU A 153 -0.51 -6.65 16.70
C LEU A 153 0.08 -7.93 17.30
N HIS A 154 -0.23 -9.08 16.72
CA HIS A 154 0.35 -10.34 17.18
C HIS A 154 1.87 -10.36 16.98
N SER A 155 2.34 -9.96 15.80
CA SER A 155 3.76 -9.95 15.45
C SER A 155 4.57 -9.02 16.36
N ILE A 156 4.07 -7.80 16.62
CA ILE A 156 4.77 -6.82 17.44
C ILE A 156 4.79 -7.22 18.91
N LYS A 157 3.70 -7.84 19.40
CA LYS A 157 3.63 -8.38 20.76
C LYS A 157 4.65 -9.49 20.95
N THR A 158 4.71 -10.44 20.03
CA THR A 158 5.70 -11.53 20.05
C THR A 158 7.12 -10.98 20.03
N LYS A 159 7.40 -9.97 19.19
CA LYS A 159 8.71 -9.33 19.15
C LYS A 159 9.06 -8.61 20.46
N TYR A 160 8.13 -7.84 21.04
CA TYR A 160 8.34 -7.12 22.30
C TYR A 160 8.74 -8.06 23.45
N TYR A 161 8.06 -9.20 23.58
CA TYR A 161 8.35 -10.18 24.64
C TYR A 161 9.53 -11.10 24.34
N SER A 162 10.08 -11.07 23.11
CA SER A 162 11.28 -11.84 22.76
C SER A 162 12.59 -11.21 23.27
N PHE A 163 12.55 -9.94 23.69
CA PHE A 163 13.74 -9.26 24.22
C PHE A 163 13.99 -9.66 25.66
N GLU A 164 15.18 -10.20 25.93
CA GLU A 164 15.65 -10.50 27.29
C GLU A 164 16.15 -9.23 28.00
N ASN A 165 16.81 -8.35 27.24
CA ASN A 165 17.36 -7.09 27.74
C ASN A 165 16.31 -5.97 27.68
N LYS A 166 16.02 -5.38 28.84
CA LYS A 166 15.09 -4.25 28.96
C LYS A 166 15.52 -3.01 28.16
N GLN A 167 16.80 -2.64 28.20
CA GLN A 167 17.30 -1.45 27.50
C GLN A 167 17.18 -1.60 25.99
N GLU A 168 17.49 -2.78 25.45
CA GLU A 168 17.34 -3.07 24.02
C GLU A 168 15.88 -2.98 23.59
N ARG A 169 14.98 -3.58 24.39
CA ARG A 169 13.54 -3.51 24.15
C ARG A 169 13.04 -2.06 24.16
N ASP A 170 13.42 -1.28 25.16
CA ASP A 170 12.95 0.10 25.31
C ASP A 170 13.50 1.00 24.18
N ASN A 171 14.74 0.77 23.72
CA ASN A 171 15.30 1.40 22.53
C ASN A 171 14.52 1.03 21.27
N TRP A 172 14.24 -0.27 21.07
CA TRP A 172 13.47 -0.75 19.92
C TRP A 172 12.05 -0.15 19.89
N VAL A 173 11.39 -0.04 21.05
CA VAL A 173 10.08 0.62 21.17
C VAL A 173 10.18 2.08 20.72
N LYS A 174 11.21 2.81 21.15
CA LYS A 174 11.40 4.21 20.78
C LYS A 174 11.57 4.37 19.27
N GLU A 175 12.48 3.60 18.67
CA GLU A 175 12.73 3.62 17.22
C GLU A 175 11.47 3.27 16.43
N LYS A 176 10.71 2.26 16.89
CA LYS A 176 9.50 1.82 16.20
C LYS A 176 8.37 2.86 16.27
N LYS A 177 8.24 3.58 17.39
CA LYS A 177 7.30 4.70 17.51
C LYS A 177 7.63 5.82 16.54
N GLU A 178 8.91 6.18 16.42
CA GLU A 178 9.37 7.21 15.46
C GLU A 178 9.07 6.78 14.02
N GLU A 179 9.39 5.54 13.65
CA GLU A 179 9.09 4.98 12.32
C GLU A 179 7.59 5.02 11.99
N VAL A 180 6.74 4.66 12.94
CA VAL A 180 5.28 4.66 12.76
C VAL A 180 4.72 6.07 12.66
N ASN A 181 5.21 7.02 13.45
CA ASN A 181 4.78 8.41 13.37
C ASN A 181 5.09 9.00 11.99
N GLU A 182 6.32 8.84 11.51
CA GLU A 182 6.70 9.25 10.15
C GLU A 182 5.82 8.60 9.08
N PHE A 183 5.56 7.31 9.22
CA PHE A 183 4.72 6.58 8.28
C PHE A 183 3.28 7.10 8.28
N MET A 184 2.69 7.34 9.46
CA MET A 184 1.32 7.86 9.58
C MET A 184 1.18 9.27 9.00
N ASP A 185 2.19 10.12 9.15
CA ASP A 185 2.24 11.45 8.52
C ASP A 185 2.28 11.35 6.99
N GLU A 186 3.01 10.37 6.45
CA GLU A 186 3.04 10.07 5.02
C GLU A 186 1.67 9.59 4.54
N ILE A 187 1.04 8.68 5.28
CA ILE A 187 -0.27 8.12 4.98
C ILE A 187 -1.36 9.18 4.93
N TYR A 188 -1.29 10.21 5.77
CA TYR A 188 -2.22 11.33 5.72
C TYR A 188 -2.22 12.01 4.34
N LYS A 189 -1.05 12.17 3.72
CA LYS A 189 -0.91 12.77 2.39
C LYS A 189 -1.57 11.91 1.31
N TYR A 190 -1.36 10.59 1.35
CA TYR A 190 -1.99 9.68 0.39
C TYR A 190 -3.50 9.64 0.51
N LYS A 191 -4.03 9.62 1.75
CA LYS A 191 -5.47 9.72 2.01
C LYS A 191 -6.06 11.03 1.49
N TRP A 192 -5.34 12.13 1.67
CA TRP A 192 -5.77 13.43 1.17
C TRP A 192 -5.84 13.46 -0.36
N GLN A 193 -4.82 12.90 -1.04
CA GLN A 193 -4.83 12.71 -2.50
C GLN A 193 -6.08 11.92 -2.93
N ASP A 194 -6.39 10.82 -2.23
CA ASP A 194 -7.49 9.94 -2.56
C ASP A 194 -8.84 10.65 -2.40
N GLN A 195 -9.00 11.38 -1.30
CA GLN A 195 -10.20 12.19 -1.03
C GLN A 195 -10.36 13.28 -2.08
N TYR A 196 -9.28 13.98 -2.45
CA TYR A 196 -9.33 15.02 -3.46
C TYR A 196 -9.88 14.47 -4.77
N VAL A 197 -9.37 13.34 -5.27
CA VAL A 197 -9.86 12.78 -6.54
C VAL A 197 -11.27 12.18 -6.40
N TYR A 198 -11.62 11.61 -5.25
CA TYR A 198 -12.98 11.11 -4.99
C TYR A 198 -14.05 12.23 -5.02
N PHE A 199 -13.77 13.40 -4.44
CA PHE A 199 -14.73 14.51 -4.36
C PHE A 199 -14.77 15.41 -5.60
N PHE A 200 -13.78 15.31 -6.50
CA PHE A 200 -13.76 16.01 -7.79
C PHE A 200 -13.86 15.00 -8.97
N PRO A 201 -15.00 14.30 -9.13
CA PRO A 201 -15.12 13.07 -9.94
C PRO A 201 -15.10 13.27 -11.46
N TYR A 202 -14.92 14.49 -11.98
CA TYR A 202 -14.86 14.73 -13.43
C TYR A 202 -13.71 13.96 -14.12
N ALA A 203 -12.77 13.39 -13.37
CA ALA A 203 -11.60 12.67 -13.88
C ALA A 203 -11.74 11.14 -14.02
N PHE A 204 -12.80 10.48 -13.52
CA PHE A 204 -12.94 9.01 -13.62
C PHE A 204 -13.82 8.52 -14.77
N ASN A 205 -14.30 9.43 -15.61
CA ASN A 205 -15.03 9.12 -16.85
C ASN A 205 -14.09 9.08 -18.08
N VAL A 206 -12.91 8.47 -17.96
CA VAL A 206 -12.01 8.27 -19.11
C VAL A 206 -11.51 6.82 -19.16
N ASN A 207 -12.14 6.06 -20.06
CA ASN A 207 -11.79 4.73 -20.62
C ASN A 207 -11.82 3.50 -19.68
#